data_AF-K0XQX0-F1
#
_entry.id   AF-K0XQX0-F1
#
_cell.length_a   1.000
_cell.length_b   1.000
_cell.length_c   1.000
_cell.angle_alpha   90.00
_cell.angle_beta   90.00
_cell.angle_gamma   90.00
#
_symmetry.space_group_name_H-M   'P 1'
#
loop_
_entity.id
_entity.type
_entity.pdbx_description
1 polymer ?
#
loop_
_entity_poly.entity_id
_entity_poly.type
_entity_poly.pdbx_seq_one_letter_code
_entity_poly.pdbx_strand_id
1 'polypeptide(L)'
;MIDFSKEHKTLLSRLAKNPNDMEARADLLRCNCLWAEENIKGNKNTWQNANLIREVLQYGPLLLETGEMSMYDLVYKTCDRIKRTIFSHPRLSVKILELEREALYRIEAETGHELGITEDVQHEISLLGTNIWYADRGEYDKIKDEGHLKHDPVEWTARWEEVIDEAEAKAYARLQEHPQGMGFCHAYWPTLSAILAEDYDIQWRSPSQMNPKILFD
;
A
#
# COMPACT_ATOMS: atom_id res chain seq x y z
N MET A 1 -4.17 3.57 -24.54
CA MET A 1 -3.83 3.65 -23.11
C MET A 1 -5.15 3.77 -22.36
N ILE A 2 -5.42 2.89 -21.41
CA ILE A 2 -6.66 2.93 -20.60
C ILE A 2 -6.54 4.12 -19.65
N ASP A 3 -7.58 4.96 -19.58
CA ASP A 3 -7.67 6.03 -18.59
C ASP A 3 -8.28 5.47 -17.31
N PHE A 4 -7.43 4.96 -16.42
CA PHE A 4 -7.87 4.35 -15.17
C PHE A 4 -8.66 5.33 -14.28
N SER A 5 -8.32 6.62 -14.30
CA SER A 5 -9.02 7.64 -13.52
C SER A 5 -10.47 7.82 -13.98
N LYS A 6 -10.71 7.78 -15.30
CA LYS A 6 -12.06 7.85 -15.85
C LYS A 6 -12.86 6.58 -15.58
N GLU A 7 -12.25 5.42 -15.76
CA GLU A 7 -12.89 4.12 -15.49
C GLU A 7 -13.31 4.01 -14.02
N HIS A 8 -12.37 4.31 -13.12
CA HIS A 8 -12.58 4.35 -11.67
C HIS A 8 -13.78 5.22 -11.26
N LYS A 9 -13.84 6.47 -11.75
CA LYS A 9 -14.98 7.38 -11.48
C LYS A 9 -16.30 6.83 -11.99
N THR A 10 -16.27 6.14 -13.13
CA THR A 10 -17.47 5.52 -13.72
C THR A 10 -17.97 4.37 -12.84
N LEU A 11 -17.07 3.51 -12.38
CA LEU A 11 -17.37 2.39 -11.48
C LEU A 11 -17.89 2.87 -10.12
N LEU A 12 -17.27 3.88 -9.52
CA LEU A 12 -17.76 4.49 -8.29
C LEU A 12 -19.15 5.13 -8.46
N SER A 13 -19.42 5.78 -9.60
CA SER A 13 -20.75 6.33 -9.90
C SER A 13 -21.81 5.24 -10.08
N ARG A 14 -21.44 4.09 -10.68
CA ARG A 14 -22.30 2.90 -10.79
C ARG A 14 -22.61 2.34 -9.40
N LEU A 15 -21.61 2.19 -8.53
CA LEU A 15 -21.78 1.70 -7.16
C LEU A 15 -22.57 2.68 -6.27
N ALA A 16 -22.43 3.98 -6.48
CA ALA A 16 -23.24 4.97 -5.76
C ALA A 16 -24.75 4.83 -6.08
N LYS A 17 -25.09 4.40 -7.31
CA LYS A 17 -26.49 4.15 -7.73
C LYS A 17 -26.97 2.76 -7.35
N ASN A 18 -26.10 1.76 -7.41
CA ASN A 18 -26.39 0.38 -7.05
C ASN A 18 -25.26 -0.19 -6.19
N PRO A 19 -25.31 -0.02 -4.86
CA PRO A 19 -24.23 -0.45 -3.98
C PRO A 19 -23.97 -1.95 -4.00
N ASN A 20 -24.95 -2.76 -4.39
CA ASN A 20 -24.90 -4.23 -4.42
C ASN A 20 -24.49 -4.79 -5.79
N ASP A 21 -24.03 -3.95 -6.72
CA ASP A 21 -23.57 -4.38 -8.03
C ASP A 21 -22.22 -5.13 -7.93
N MET A 22 -22.29 -6.46 -7.88
CA MET A 22 -21.12 -7.32 -7.70
C MET A 22 -20.12 -7.21 -8.84
N GLU A 23 -20.59 -7.07 -10.08
CA GLU A 23 -19.74 -6.89 -11.25
C GLU A 23 -18.98 -5.56 -11.15
N ALA A 24 -19.68 -4.48 -10.79
CA ALA A 24 -19.03 -3.18 -10.60
C ALA A 24 -17.98 -3.20 -9.48
N ARG A 25 -18.23 -3.92 -8.38
CA ARG A 25 -17.24 -4.12 -7.30
C ARG A 25 -16.01 -4.88 -7.80
N ALA A 26 -16.23 -5.98 -8.53
CA ALA A 26 -15.17 -6.79 -9.10
C ALA A 26 -14.30 -5.98 -10.09
N ASP A 27 -14.94 -5.20 -10.96
CA ASP A 27 -14.23 -4.35 -11.92
C ASP A 27 -13.49 -3.19 -11.23
N LEU A 28 -14.03 -2.64 -10.14
CA LEU A 28 -13.34 -1.63 -9.35
C LEU A 28 -12.05 -2.18 -8.73
N LEU A 29 -12.09 -3.38 -8.13
CA LEU A 29 -10.88 -4.01 -7.59
C LEU A 29 -9.80 -4.20 -8.67
N ARG A 30 -10.19 -4.68 -9.86
CA ARG A 30 -9.28 -4.84 -11.00
C ARG A 30 -8.70 -3.49 -11.45
N CYS A 31 -9.57 -2.48 -11.56
CA CYS A 31 -9.19 -1.12 -11.95
C CYS A 31 -8.15 -0.55 -10.97
N ASN A 32 -8.42 -0.65 -9.66
CA ASN A 32 -7.53 -0.16 -8.61
C ASN A 32 -6.17 -0.86 -8.62
N CYS A 33 -6.15 -2.20 -8.76
CA CYS A 33 -4.91 -2.95 -8.85
C CYS A 33 -4.07 -2.55 -10.07
N LEU A 34 -4.69 -2.47 -11.25
CA LEU A 34 -3.98 -2.10 -12.48
C LEU A 34 -3.49 -0.65 -12.45
N TRP A 35 -4.28 0.25 -11.88
CA TRP A 35 -3.89 1.65 -11.72
C TRP A 35 -2.72 1.80 -10.74
N ALA A 36 -2.76 1.09 -9.61
CA ALA A 36 -1.67 1.11 -8.65
C ALA A 36 -0.35 0.60 -9.24
N GLU A 37 -0.40 -0.47 -10.05
CA GLU A 37 0.77 -0.98 -10.79
C GLU A 37 1.30 0.02 -11.83
N GLU A 38 0.41 0.74 -12.52
CA GLU A 38 0.81 1.76 -13.50
C GLU A 38 1.53 2.94 -12.82
N ASN A 39 1.07 3.35 -11.63
CA ASN A 39 1.75 4.36 -10.82
C ASN A 39 3.19 3.93 -10.47
N ILE A 40 3.41 2.65 -10.14
CA ILE A 40 4.76 2.11 -9.89
C ILE A 40 5.62 2.12 -11.15
N LYS A 41 5.09 1.63 -12.29
CA LYS A 41 5.84 1.60 -13.57
C LYS A 41 6.26 2.99 -14.04
N GLY A 42 5.41 3.98 -13.83
CA GLY A 42 5.70 5.36 -14.15
C GLY A 42 6.62 6.06 -13.14
N ASN A 43 6.87 5.44 -11.97
CA ASN A 43 7.44 6.07 -10.78
C ASN A 43 6.76 7.43 -10.46
N LYS A 44 5.43 7.46 -10.61
CA LYS A 44 4.62 8.68 -10.54
C LYS A 44 3.36 8.40 -9.75
N ASN A 45 2.99 9.36 -8.89
CA ASN A 45 1.75 9.33 -8.12
C ASN A 45 1.61 8.09 -7.22
N THR A 46 2.71 7.50 -6.76
CA THR A 46 2.70 6.33 -5.87
C THR A 46 1.94 6.58 -4.57
N TRP A 47 1.94 7.83 -4.09
CA TRP A 47 1.12 8.32 -2.98
C TRP A 47 -0.40 8.13 -3.18
N GLN A 48 -0.88 7.92 -4.41
CA GLN A 48 -2.30 7.62 -4.68
C GLN A 48 -2.66 6.17 -4.32
N ASN A 49 -1.68 5.26 -4.31
CA ASN A 49 -1.93 3.82 -4.17
C ASN A 49 -2.57 3.47 -2.83
N ALA A 50 -2.25 4.20 -1.77
CA ALA A 50 -2.87 4.00 -0.46
C ALA A 50 -4.39 4.18 -0.53
N ASN A 51 -4.90 5.19 -1.26
CA ASN A 51 -6.34 5.37 -1.44
C ASN A 51 -6.98 4.25 -2.28
N LEU A 52 -6.31 3.83 -3.36
CA LEU A 52 -6.78 2.71 -4.19
C LEU A 52 -6.90 1.42 -3.37
N ILE A 53 -5.96 1.17 -2.46
CA ILE A 53 -5.99 0.03 -1.54
C ILE A 53 -7.08 0.17 -0.49
N ARG A 54 -7.30 1.37 0.08
CA ARG A 54 -8.41 1.62 1.02
C ARG A 54 -9.76 1.28 0.38
N GLU A 55 -9.93 1.55 -0.91
CA GLU A 55 -11.12 1.14 -1.66
C GLU A 55 -11.18 -0.38 -1.91
N VAL A 56 -10.05 -1.05 -2.19
CA VAL A 56 -10.02 -2.53 -2.22
C VAL A 56 -10.46 -3.11 -0.88
N LEU A 57 -10.01 -2.55 0.24
CA LEU A 57 -10.43 -2.95 1.58
C LEU A 57 -11.90 -2.64 1.87
N GLN A 58 -12.48 -1.64 1.21
CA GLN A 58 -13.90 -1.32 1.34
C GLN A 58 -14.78 -2.32 0.60
N TYR A 59 -14.43 -2.70 -0.63
CA TYR A 59 -15.30 -3.51 -1.50
C TYR A 59 -14.94 -5.00 -1.54
N GLY A 60 -13.69 -5.36 -1.24
CA GLY A 60 -13.20 -6.74 -1.23
C GLY A 60 -13.96 -7.66 -0.26
N PRO A 61 -14.17 -7.28 1.01
CA PRO A 61 -14.96 -8.09 1.95
C PRO A 61 -16.38 -8.38 1.44
N LEU A 62 -17.01 -7.40 0.78
CA LEU A 62 -18.35 -7.55 0.23
C LEU A 62 -18.41 -8.55 -0.93
N LEU A 63 -17.31 -8.73 -1.67
CA LEU A 63 -17.18 -9.77 -2.68
C LEU A 63 -16.99 -11.15 -2.05
N LEU A 64 -16.34 -11.22 -0.90
CA LEU A 64 -16.17 -12.47 -0.17
C LEU A 64 -17.47 -12.93 0.49
N GLU A 65 -18.26 -12.02 1.06
CA GLU A 65 -19.51 -12.36 1.75
C GLU A 65 -20.58 -12.99 0.87
N THR A 66 -20.75 -12.49 -0.36
CA THR A 66 -21.85 -12.87 -1.25
C THR A 66 -21.39 -13.48 -2.57
N GLY A 67 -20.09 -13.68 -2.74
CA GLY A 67 -19.49 -14.19 -3.96
C GLY A 67 -19.38 -15.71 -3.99
N GLU A 68 -19.13 -16.23 -5.19
CA GLU A 68 -18.75 -17.61 -5.41
C GLU A 68 -17.21 -17.73 -5.46
N MET A 69 -16.70 -18.95 -5.59
CA MET A 69 -15.28 -19.29 -5.74
C MET A 69 -14.48 -18.34 -6.66
N SER A 70 -15.08 -17.89 -7.77
CA SER A 70 -14.45 -16.94 -8.71
C SER A 70 -14.19 -15.55 -8.11
N MET A 71 -15.01 -15.10 -7.15
CA MET A 71 -14.82 -13.85 -6.42
C MET A 71 -13.73 -13.97 -5.37
N TYR A 72 -13.60 -15.13 -4.71
CA TYR A 72 -12.53 -15.36 -3.75
C TYR A 72 -11.16 -15.32 -4.44
N ASP A 73 -11.04 -16.02 -5.58
CA ASP A 73 -9.84 -15.99 -6.42
C ASP A 73 -9.52 -14.57 -6.93
N LEU A 74 -10.54 -13.79 -7.31
CA LEU A 74 -10.35 -12.40 -7.71
C LEU A 74 -9.79 -11.54 -6.57
N VAL A 75 -10.37 -11.63 -5.36
CA VAL A 75 -9.93 -10.85 -4.21
C VAL A 75 -8.52 -11.25 -3.82
N TYR A 76 -8.22 -12.55 -3.74
CA TYR A 76 -6.87 -13.05 -3.50
C TYR A 76 -5.86 -12.49 -4.51
N LYS A 77 -6.10 -12.66 -5.81
CA LYS A 77 -5.19 -12.17 -6.87
C LYS A 77 -5.03 -10.66 -6.86
N THR A 78 -6.08 -9.93 -6.49
CA THR A 78 -6.04 -8.48 -6.34
C THR A 78 -5.13 -8.09 -5.18
N CYS A 79 -5.29 -8.75 -4.02
CA CYS A 79 -4.47 -8.49 -2.83
C CYS A 79 -2.99 -8.83 -3.06
N ASP A 80 -2.69 -10.02 -3.61
CA ASP A 80 -1.31 -10.46 -3.89
C ASP A 80 -0.55 -9.49 -4.81
N ARG A 81 -1.26 -8.89 -5.76
CA ARG A 81 -0.68 -7.92 -6.69
C ARG A 81 -0.57 -6.53 -6.08
N ILE A 82 -1.67 -6.02 -5.52
CA ILE A 82 -1.73 -4.64 -5.05
C ILE A 82 -0.86 -4.40 -3.81
N LYS A 83 -0.62 -5.43 -2.97
CA LYS A 83 0.30 -5.31 -1.82
C LYS A 83 1.74 -4.96 -2.24
N ARG A 84 2.13 -5.29 -3.47
CA ARG A 84 3.46 -4.98 -4.02
C ARG A 84 3.59 -3.54 -4.52
N THR A 85 2.52 -2.75 -4.39
CA THR A 85 2.43 -1.37 -4.88
C THR A 85 2.35 -0.33 -3.76
N ILE A 86 2.33 -0.77 -2.49
CA ILE A 86 2.29 0.10 -1.33
C ILE A 86 3.62 0.07 -0.60
N PHE A 87 4.14 1.26 -0.34
CA PHE A 87 5.36 1.49 0.43
C PHE A 87 5.03 2.40 1.59
N SER A 88 5.82 2.35 2.67
CA SER A 88 5.70 3.28 3.80
C SER A 88 4.35 3.24 4.55
N HIS A 89 3.56 2.17 4.39
CA HIS A 89 2.26 2.00 5.06
C HIS A 89 2.09 0.62 5.73
N PRO A 90 2.84 0.31 6.80
CA PRO A 90 2.82 -1.02 7.40
C PRO A 90 1.43 -1.44 7.92
N ARG A 91 0.62 -0.54 8.49
CA ARG A 91 -0.75 -0.88 8.93
C ARG A 91 -1.67 -1.13 7.75
N LEU A 92 -1.55 -0.36 6.67
CA LEU A 92 -2.32 -0.63 5.45
C LEU A 92 -1.91 -1.96 4.82
N SER A 93 -0.62 -2.30 4.82
CA SER A 93 -0.09 -3.59 4.37
C SER A 93 -0.66 -4.75 5.18
N VAL A 94 -0.75 -4.63 6.51
CA VAL A 94 -1.41 -5.65 7.34
C VAL A 94 -2.87 -5.85 6.93
N LYS A 95 -3.63 -4.77 6.72
CA LYS A 95 -5.04 -4.87 6.34
C LYS A 95 -5.24 -5.58 4.99
N ILE A 96 -4.39 -5.32 4.01
CA ILE A 96 -4.51 -5.99 2.70
C ILE A 96 -4.13 -7.48 2.80
N LEU A 97 -3.13 -7.82 3.62
CA LEU A 97 -2.76 -9.21 3.89
C LEU A 97 -3.86 -9.95 4.67
N GLU A 98 -4.53 -9.29 5.61
CA GLU A 98 -5.68 -9.87 6.32
C GLU A 98 -6.84 -10.19 5.36
N LEU A 99 -7.10 -9.31 4.39
CA LEU A 99 -8.09 -9.56 3.33
C LEU A 99 -7.64 -10.69 2.39
N GLU A 100 -6.35 -10.75 2.04
CA GLU A 100 -5.77 -11.83 1.25
C GLU A 100 -5.95 -13.19 1.95
N ARG A 101 -5.62 -13.25 3.24
CA ARG A 101 -5.76 -14.44 4.07
C ARG A 101 -7.22 -14.89 4.16
N GLU A 102 -8.16 -13.97 4.35
CA GLU A 102 -9.59 -14.30 4.37
C GLU A 102 -10.06 -14.88 3.03
N ALA A 103 -9.60 -14.33 1.90
CA ALA A 103 -9.88 -14.90 0.59
C ALA A 103 -9.30 -16.31 0.45
N LEU A 104 -8.07 -16.54 0.91
CA LEU A 104 -7.41 -17.85 0.92
C LEU A 104 -8.17 -18.87 1.77
N TYR A 105 -8.59 -18.52 2.99
CA TYR A 105 -9.38 -19.43 3.82
C TYR A 105 -10.69 -19.85 3.15
N ARG A 106 -11.35 -18.96 2.42
CA ARG A 106 -12.55 -19.31 1.65
C ARG A 106 -12.23 -20.23 0.48
N ILE A 107 -11.09 -20.03 -0.18
CA ILE A 107 -10.62 -20.92 -1.25
C ILE A 107 -10.34 -22.32 -0.70
N GLU A 108 -9.64 -22.42 0.42
CA GLU A 108 -9.34 -23.69 1.09
C GLU A 108 -10.61 -24.42 1.51
N ALA A 109 -11.59 -23.69 2.07
CA ALA A 109 -12.88 -24.24 2.48
C ALA A 109 -13.68 -24.83 1.30
N GLU A 110 -13.71 -24.15 0.16
CA GLU A 110 -14.41 -24.62 -1.05
C GLU A 110 -13.68 -25.78 -1.74
N THR A 111 -12.35 -25.78 -1.71
CA THR A 111 -11.55 -26.81 -2.39
C THR A 111 -11.28 -28.04 -1.51
N GLY A 112 -11.40 -27.93 -0.19
CA GLY A 112 -11.06 -28.98 0.77
C GLY A 112 -9.56 -29.22 0.93
N HIS A 113 -8.73 -28.24 0.57
CA HIS A 113 -7.27 -28.36 0.56
C HIS A 113 -6.60 -27.13 1.17
N GLU A 114 -5.66 -27.35 2.10
CA GLU A 114 -4.81 -26.30 2.65
C GLU A 114 -3.79 -25.81 1.61
N LEU A 115 -3.56 -24.51 1.56
CA LEU A 115 -2.63 -23.84 0.67
C LEU A 115 -1.44 -23.33 1.49
N GLY A 116 -0.21 -23.71 1.12
CA GLY A 116 1.00 -23.24 1.82
C GLY A 116 1.15 -21.71 1.82
N ILE A 117 0.60 -21.02 0.81
CA ILE A 117 0.59 -19.56 0.73
C ILE A 117 -0.20 -18.89 1.86
N THR A 118 -1.16 -19.58 2.47
CA THR A 118 -1.92 -19.06 3.63
C THR A 118 -1.01 -18.90 4.85
N GLU A 119 -0.08 -19.85 5.05
CA GLU A 119 0.91 -19.79 6.12
C GLU A 119 1.93 -18.66 5.88
N ASP A 120 2.36 -18.47 4.62
CA ASP A 120 3.27 -17.38 4.25
C ASP A 120 2.65 -16.00 4.54
N VAL A 121 1.38 -15.80 4.15
CA VAL A 121 0.64 -14.56 4.45
C VAL A 121 0.48 -14.36 5.96
N GLN A 122 0.18 -15.42 6.71
CA GLN A 122 0.08 -15.35 8.17
C GLN A 122 1.41 -14.98 8.85
N HIS A 123 2.52 -15.47 8.31
CA HIS A 123 3.86 -15.11 8.79
C HIS A 123 4.14 -13.61 8.57
N GLU A 124 3.84 -13.10 7.37
CA GLU A 124 4.02 -11.68 7.01
C GLU A 124 3.17 -10.76 7.91
N ILE A 125 1.89 -11.09 8.13
CA ILE A 125 1.01 -10.36 9.08
C ILE A 125 1.64 -10.32 10.48
N SER A 126 2.17 -11.44 10.94
CA SER A 126 2.74 -11.56 12.29
C SER A 126 4.01 -10.71 12.45
N LEU A 127 4.86 -10.69 11.42
CA LEU A 127 6.06 -9.86 11.38
C LEU A 127 5.71 -8.37 11.41
N LEU A 128 4.87 -7.92 10.48
CA LEU A 128 4.45 -6.52 10.40
C LEU A 128 3.74 -6.08 11.69
N GLY A 129 2.82 -6.91 12.19
CA GLY A 129 2.10 -6.65 13.44
C GLY A 129 3.02 -6.53 14.65
N THR A 130 4.09 -7.33 14.71
CA THR A 130 5.10 -7.24 15.77
C THR A 130 5.87 -5.91 15.70
N ASN A 131 6.29 -5.48 14.52
CA ASN A 131 6.98 -4.20 14.35
C ASN A 131 6.08 -3.01 14.68
N ILE A 132 4.81 -3.05 14.26
CA ILE A 132 3.80 -2.05 14.61
C ILE A 132 3.62 -1.98 16.13
N TRP A 133 3.53 -3.14 16.81
CA TRP A 133 3.40 -3.20 18.26
C TRP A 133 4.58 -2.56 19.00
N TYR A 134 5.81 -2.78 18.52
CA TYR A 134 6.99 -2.11 19.08
C TYR A 134 6.97 -0.60 18.81
N ALA A 135 6.62 -0.18 17.59
CA ALA A 135 6.54 1.23 17.21
C ALA A 135 5.53 2.01 18.06
N ASP A 136 4.34 1.45 18.30
CA ASP A 136 3.29 2.06 19.13
C ASP A 136 3.73 2.26 20.60
N ARG A 137 4.75 1.52 21.05
CA ARG A 137 5.33 1.62 22.40
C ARG A 137 6.61 2.45 22.44
N GLY A 138 7.05 2.98 21.31
CA GLY A 138 8.34 3.67 21.17
C GLY A 138 9.56 2.77 21.33
N GLU A 139 9.38 1.44 21.24
CA GLU A 139 10.45 0.44 21.35
C GLU A 139 11.15 0.22 20.00
N TYR A 140 11.61 1.32 19.39
CA TYR A 140 12.12 1.36 18.03
C TYR A 140 13.37 0.49 17.79
N ASP A 141 14.15 0.21 18.82
CA ASP A 141 15.32 -0.66 18.79
C ASP A 141 14.98 -2.15 18.54
N LYS A 142 13.71 -2.52 18.75
CA LYS A 142 13.22 -3.90 18.59
C LYS A 142 12.56 -4.15 17.24
N ILE A 143 12.33 -3.11 16.46
CA ILE A 143 11.78 -3.22 15.11
C ILE A 143 12.80 -3.97 14.24
N LYS A 144 12.34 -5.02 13.57
CA LYS A 144 13.17 -5.82 12.67
C LYS A 144 13.04 -5.31 11.24
N ASP A 145 14.18 -5.02 10.65
CA ASP A 145 14.29 -4.72 9.23
C ASP A 145 14.78 -5.99 8.52
N GLU A 146 13.96 -6.58 7.64
CA GLU A 146 14.35 -7.79 6.89
C GLU A 146 15.19 -7.44 5.65
N GLY A 147 15.27 -6.16 5.29
CA GLY A 147 16.04 -5.67 4.16
C GLY A 147 17.53 -5.47 4.43
N HIS A 148 18.28 -5.23 3.35
CA HIS A 148 19.68 -4.79 3.43
C HIS A 148 19.83 -3.29 3.71
N LEU A 149 18.76 -2.52 3.51
CA LEU A 149 18.67 -1.10 3.81
C LEU A 149 18.04 -0.92 5.17
N LYS A 150 18.54 0.05 5.93
CA LYS A 150 17.91 0.51 7.17
C LYS A 150 16.85 1.55 6.87
N HIS A 151 15.70 1.40 7.50
CA HIS A 151 14.60 2.35 7.49
C HIS A 151 14.51 3.14 8.81
N ASP A 152 14.02 4.38 8.77
CA ASP A 152 13.81 5.13 10.01
C ASP A 152 12.61 4.54 10.76
N PRO A 153 12.74 4.12 12.03
CA PRO A 153 11.63 3.57 12.82
C PRO A 153 10.35 4.42 12.85
N VAL A 154 10.44 5.72 12.61
CA VAL A 154 9.26 6.59 12.50
C VAL A 154 8.30 6.16 11.39
N GLU A 155 8.81 5.51 10.33
CA GLU A 155 8.03 4.93 9.21
C GLU A 155 7.05 3.84 9.68
N TRP A 156 7.22 3.31 10.90
CA TRP A 156 6.32 2.33 11.51
C TRP A 156 5.23 2.94 12.39
N THR A 157 5.22 4.26 12.58
CA THR A 157 4.26 4.93 13.47
C THR A 157 2.94 5.23 12.77
N ALA A 158 1.84 5.29 13.54
CA ALA A 158 0.53 5.66 12.97
C ALA A 158 0.54 7.08 12.41
N ARG A 159 1.18 8.01 13.14
CA ARG A 159 1.36 9.41 12.73
C ARG A 159 2.05 9.55 11.36
N TRP A 160 2.99 8.66 11.05
CA TRP A 160 3.63 8.63 9.74
C TRP A 160 2.63 8.28 8.63
N GLU A 161 1.89 7.17 8.77
CA GLU A 161 0.91 6.72 7.77
C GLU A 161 -0.25 7.69 7.55
N GLU A 162 -0.58 8.49 8.57
CA GLU A 162 -1.61 9.52 8.47
C GLU A 162 -1.24 10.66 7.53
N VAL A 163 0.06 10.96 7.37
CA VAL A 163 0.52 12.17 6.69
C VAL A 163 1.36 11.91 5.44
N ILE A 164 1.93 10.71 5.29
CA ILE A 164 2.93 10.44 4.25
C ILE A 164 2.37 10.64 2.84
N ASP A 165 1.15 10.18 2.55
CA ASP A 165 0.51 10.38 1.24
C ASP A 165 0.44 11.88 0.85
N GLU A 166 0.06 12.75 1.81
CA GLU A 166 -0.03 14.19 1.58
C GLU A 166 1.36 14.84 1.48
N ALA A 167 2.29 14.43 2.34
CA ALA A 167 3.66 14.93 2.34
C ALA A 167 4.38 14.59 1.03
N GLU A 168 4.22 13.37 0.51
CA GLU A 168 4.73 12.97 -0.80
C GLU A 168 4.09 13.79 -1.92
N ALA A 169 2.76 13.96 -1.91
CA ALA A 169 2.07 14.78 -2.91
C ALA A 169 2.60 16.23 -2.92
N LYS A 170 2.83 16.83 -1.74
CA LYS A 170 3.47 18.16 -1.61
C LYS A 170 4.90 18.16 -2.15
N ALA A 171 5.69 17.13 -1.87
CA ALA A 171 7.07 17.03 -2.35
C ALA A 171 7.12 16.95 -3.88
N TYR A 172 6.27 16.12 -4.50
CA TYR A 172 6.14 16.03 -5.96
C TYR A 172 5.67 17.36 -6.56
N ALA A 173 4.72 18.05 -5.93
CA ALA A 173 4.27 19.36 -6.41
C ALA A 173 5.38 20.42 -6.36
N ARG A 174 6.20 20.45 -5.30
CA ARG A 174 7.37 21.34 -5.19
C ARG A 174 8.44 21.02 -6.26
N LEU A 175 8.56 19.76 -6.66
CA LEU A 175 9.57 19.26 -7.59
C LEU A 175 9.02 19.01 -9.01
N GLN A 176 7.85 19.55 -9.36
CA GLN A 176 7.20 19.27 -10.65
C GLN A 176 8.06 19.67 -11.87
N GLU A 177 8.85 20.75 -11.75
CA GLU A 177 9.77 21.24 -12.78
C GLU A 177 11.16 20.59 -12.69
N HIS A 178 11.41 19.79 -11.66
CA HIS A 178 12.70 19.13 -11.46
C HIS A 178 12.80 17.88 -12.35
N PRO A 179 13.94 17.63 -13.02
CA PRO A 179 14.11 16.42 -13.82
C PRO A 179 13.89 15.16 -12.98
N GLN A 180 12.89 14.35 -13.37
CA GLN A 180 12.59 13.06 -12.77
C GLN A 180 13.39 11.98 -13.50
N GLY A 181 14.54 11.64 -12.95
CA GLY A 181 15.47 10.66 -13.50
C GLY A 181 16.57 10.33 -12.49
N MET A 182 17.72 9.92 -13.01
CA MET A 182 18.95 9.69 -12.23
C MET A 182 19.24 10.88 -11.30
N GLY A 183 19.38 10.61 -9.99
CA GLY A 183 19.69 11.58 -8.95
C GLY A 183 18.49 12.29 -8.35
N PHE A 184 17.26 11.97 -8.78
CA PHE A 184 16.04 12.63 -8.27
C PHE A 184 15.88 12.43 -6.76
N CYS A 185 16.33 11.30 -6.21
CA CYS A 185 16.26 11.03 -4.78
C CYS A 185 16.97 12.10 -3.93
N HIS A 186 18.04 12.72 -4.45
CA HIS A 186 18.80 13.77 -3.77
C HIS A 186 18.05 15.11 -3.66
N ALA A 187 17.10 15.38 -4.55
CA ALA A 187 16.18 16.51 -4.42
C ALA A 187 14.93 16.12 -3.63
N TYR A 188 14.42 14.91 -3.85
CA TYR A 188 13.21 14.39 -3.24
C TYR A 188 13.32 14.25 -1.72
N TRP A 189 14.32 13.53 -1.21
CA TRP A 189 14.39 13.23 0.21
C TRP A 189 14.58 14.47 1.11
N PRO A 190 15.45 15.44 0.78
CA PRO A 190 15.52 16.67 1.57
C PRO A 190 14.22 17.47 1.53
N THR A 191 13.53 17.49 0.38
CA THR A 191 12.24 18.18 0.23
C THR A 191 11.17 17.52 1.10
N LEU A 192 11.06 16.19 1.06
CA LEU A 192 10.11 15.43 1.88
C LEU A 192 10.43 15.58 3.38
N SER A 193 11.71 15.48 3.77
CA SER A 193 12.15 15.67 5.16
C SER A 193 11.80 17.07 5.68
N ALA A 194 11.99 18.12 4.88
CA ALA A 194 11.58 19.47 5.23
C ALA A 194 10.06 19.59 5.42
N ILE A 195 9.26 19.05 4.50
CA ILE A 195 7.79 19.04 4.62
C ILE A 195 7.34 18.31 5.89
N LEU A 196 7.89 17.13 6.15
CA LEU A 196 7.57 16.34 7.34
C LEU A 196 7.91 17.09 8.64
N ALA A 197 9.04 17.78 8.68
CA ALA A 197 9.44 18.57 9.83
C ALA A 197 8.60 19.83 10.02
N GLU A 198 8.36 20.60 8.95
CA GLU A 198 7.68 21.91 8.99
C GLU A 198 6.17 21.79 9.18
N ASP A 199 5.52 20.91 8.42
CA ASP A 199 4.05 20.84 8.36
C ASP A 199 3.49 19.85 9.39
N TYR A 200 4.26 18.82 9.76
CA TYR A 200 3.77 17.69 10.55
C TYR A 200 4.58 17.42 11.81
N ASP A 201 5.67 18.15 12.08
CA ASP A 201 6.55 17.94 13.23
C ASP A 201 7.06 16.48 13.34
N ILE A 202 7.45 15.91 12.20
CA ILE A 202 8.05 14.58 12.09
C ILE A 202 9.52 14.74 11.68
N GLN A 203 10.43 14.40 12.59
CA GLN A 203 11.86 14.32 12.28
C GLN A 203 12.17 12.97 11.64
N TRP A 204 12.20 12.95 10.31
CA TRP A 204 12.50 11.77 9.51
C TRP A 204 13.92 11.81 8.96
N ARG A 205 14.65 10.71 9.11
CA ARG A 205 15.96 10.49 8.48
C ARG A 205 15.75 9.76 7.16
N SER A 206 16.24 10.36 6.09
CA SER A 206 16.14 9.80 4.75
C SER A 206 16.94 8.49 4.59
N PRO A 207 16.68 7.71 3.53
CA PRO A 207 17.48 6.53 3.23
C PRO A 207 18.98 6.79 3.15
N SER A 208 19.41 7.93 2.59
CA SER A 208 20.84 8.31 2.54
C SER A 208 21.43 8.63 3.91
N GLN A 209 20.64 9.19 4.84
CA GLN A 209 21.06 9.42 6.22
C GLN A 209 21.12 8.13 7.03
N MET A 210 20.16 7.23 6.83
CA MET A 210 20.12 5.91 7.48
C MET A 210 21.20 4.95 6.97
N ASN A 211 21.60 5.11 5.72
CA ASN A 211 22.53 4.22 5.01
C ASN A 211 23.69 4.99 4.38
N PRO A 212 24.58 5.62 5.18
CA PRO A 212 25.61 6.53 4.67
C PRO A 212 26.70 5.86 3.82
N LYS A 213 26.72 4.52 3.76
CA LYS A 213 27.68 3.74 2.96
C LYS A 213 27.12 3.33 1.60
N ILE A 214 25.87 3.67 1.30
CA ILE A 214 25.18 3.31 0.08
C ILE A 214 25.07 4.55 -0.80
N LEU A 215 25.48 4.39 -2.06
CA LEU A 215 25.29 5.40 -3.08
C LEU A 215 23.89 5.20 -3.66
N PHE A 216 23.02 6.16 -3.38
CA PHE A 216 21.68 6.24 -3.95
C PHE A 216 21.68 7.12 -5.18
N ASP A 217 20.77 6.85 -6.09
CA ASP A 217 20.60 7.56 -7.35
C ASP A 217 19.12 7.60 -7.73
#